data_AF-A0AAU5WQ82-F1
#
_entry.id   AF-A0AAU5WQ82-F1
#
_cell.length_a   1.000
_cell.length_b   1.000
_cell.length_c   1.000
_cell.angle_alpha   90.00
_cell.angle_beta   90.00
_cell.angle_gamma   90.00
#
_symmetry.space_group_name_H-M   'P 1'
#
loop_
_entity.id
_entity.type
_entity.pdbx_description
1 polymer ?
#
loop_
_entity_poly.entity_id
_entity_poly.type
_entity_poly.pdbx_seq_one_letter_code
_entity_poly.pdbx_strand_id
1 'polypeptide(L)'
;MQKIMITAVAAVLTLVLTACNGAGESAAEPSSPADSAPATVGTPAPEGSGASADKRIGSVWGRLHHLTMGRFIVDDVAFYTSNETVLYVAGGKCPNGSAPINVSKCSMAGFEEWIKSTPHNAIVRFHGQVATLIRETQ
;
A
#
# COMPACT_ATOMS: atom_id res chain seq x y z
N MET A 1 -20.80 40.05 13.79
CA MET A 1 -19.57 40.19 14.61
C MET A 1 -19.04 38.80 14.92
N GLN A 2 -18.13 38.26 14.11
CA GLN A 2 -17.50 36.96 14.38
C GLN A 2 -16.05 37.19 14.78
N LYS A 3 -15.69 36.71 15.98
CA LYS A 3 -14.37 36.82 16.58
C LYS A 3 -13.52 35.65 16.12
N ILE A 4 -12.41 35.96 15.47
CA ILE A 4 -11.38 35.01 15.04
C ILE A 4 -10.46 34.78 16.25
N MET A 5 -10.32 33.54 16.69
CA MET A 5 -9.33 33.15 17.68
C MET A 5 -8.26 32.32 16.97
N ILE A 6 -7.09 32.94 16.76
CA ILE A 6 -5.87 32.30 16.27
C ILE A 6 -5.11 31.83 17.50
N THR A 7 -4.76 30.55 17.58
CA THR A 7 -3.83 30.05 18.59
C THR A 7 -2.78 29.19 17.90
N ALA A 8 -1.59 29.77 17.77
CA ALA A 8 -0.40 29.15 17.22
C ALA A 8 0.23 28.22 18.28
N VAL A 9 0.66 27.03 17.87
CA VAL A 9 1.48 26.12 18.69
C VAL A 9 2.80 25.87 17.98
N ALA A 10 3.89 26.10 18.71
CA ALA A 10 5.27 26.07 18.26
C ALA A 10 5.79 24.64 18.08
N ALA A 11 6.67 24.48 17.09
CA ALA A 11 7.36 23.25 16.74
C ALA A 11 8.55 22.96 17.68
N VAL A 12 8.82 21.67 17.92
CA VAL A 12 10.12 21.19 18.45
C VAL A 12 10.61 20.06 17.54
N LEU A 13 11.67 20.34 16.77
CA LEU A 13 12.43 19.32 16.04
C LEU A 13 13.48 18.72 16.98
N THR A 14 13.50 17.39 17.10
CA THR A 14 14.67 16.66 17.59
C THR A 14 15.23 15.81 16.45
N LEU A 15 16.42 16.17 15.98
CA LEU A 15 17.22 15.33 15.09
C LEU A 15 18.02 14.36 15.95
N VAL A 16 17.83 13.06 15.75
CA VAL A 16 18.78 12.04 16.21
C VAL A 16 19.41 11.42 14.97
N LEU A 17 20.67 11.77 14.72
CA LEU A 17 21.53 11.06 13.77
C LEU A 17 22.14 9.86 14.50
N THR A 18 21.95 8.65 13.95
CA THR A 18 22.75 7.49 14.32
C THR A 18 23.41 6.96 13.06
N ALA A 19 24.67 7.35 12.86
CA ALA A 19 25.59 6.69 11.95
C ALA A 19 26.42 5.72 12.79
N CYS A 20 26.42 4.43 12.46
CA CYS A 20 27.45 3.52 12.95
C CYS A 20 28.04 2.75 11.77
N ASN A 21 29.31 3.04 11.57
CA ASN A 21 30.24 2.54 10.57
C ASN A 21 30.65 1.11 10.93
N GLY A 22 30.83 0.25 9.92
CA GLY A 22 31.31 -1.12 10.13
C GLY A 22 31.81 -1.73 8.83
N ALA A 23 32.95 -1.24 8.35
CA ALA A 23 33.72 -1.85 7.27
C ALA A 23 34.42 -3.12 7.80
N GLY A 24 34.29 -4.22 7.06
CA GLY A 24 34.97 -5.47 7.29
C GLY A 24 35.14 -6.19 5.95
N GLU A 25 36.15 -5.79 5.19
CA GLU A 25 36.67 -6.55 4.05
C GLU A 25 37.36 -7.81 4.58
N SER A 26 36.87 -8.97 4.15
CA SER A 26 37.65 -10.21 4.18
C SER A 26 37.37 -10.97 2.90
N ALA A 27 38.35 -10.94 1.99
CA ALA A 27 38.32 -11.65 0.73
C ALA A 27 38.70 -13.13 0.93
N ALA A 28 37.85 -14.04 0.43
CA ALA A 28 38.24 -15.35 -0.11
C ALA A 28 37.09 -15.89 -0.98
N GLU A 29 37.39 -16.16 -2.26
CA GLU A 29 36.53 -16.78 -3.28
C GLU A 29 36.89 -18.28 -3.41
N PRO A 30 36.25 -19.08 -4.30
CA PRO A 30 34.86 -19.55 -4.36
C PRO A 30 34.74 -21.07 -4.11
N SER A 31 33.53 -21.57 -3.82
CA SER A 31 33.09 -22.93 -4.18
C SER A 31 31.56 -23.02 -4.19
N SER A 32 31.00 -23.35 -5.36
CA SER A 32 29.63 -23.85 -5.58
C SER A 32 29.73 -25.32 -6.02
N PRO A 33 28.65 -26.14 -6.08
CA PRO A 33 27.24 -25.85 -5.82
C PRO A 33 26.51 -26.89 -4.91
N ALA A 34 25.22 -26.62 -4.71
CA ALA A 34 24.12 -27.54 -4.35
C ALA A 34 23.99 -27.98 -2.89
N ASP A 35 22.96 -27.47 -2.20
CA ASP A 35 21.83 -28.31 -1.79
C ASP A 35 20.59 -27.44 -1.55
N SER A 36 19.43 -28.05 -1.70
CA SER A 36 18.13 -27.41 -1.81
C SER A 36 17.56 -27.05 -0.45
N ALA A 37 17.13 -25.80 -0.27
CA ALA A 37 16.16 -25.43 0.76
C ALA A 37 15.23 -24.34 0.19
N PRO A 38 13.90 -24.52 0.23
CA PRO A 38 12.99 -23.52 -0.32
C PRO A 38 12.98 -22.25 0.54
N ALA A 39 13.11 -21.11 -0.14
CA ALA A 39 12.95 -19.80 0.44
C ALA A 39 11.49 -19.58 0.90
N THR A 40 11.38 -19.16 2.16
CA THR A 40 10.49 -18.11 2.68
C THR A 40 9.21 -17.80 1.89
N VAL A 41 8.05 -18.17 2.44
CA VAL A 41 6.83 -17.37 2.32
C VAL A 41 6.32 -17.10 3.73
N GLY A 42 6.85 -16.03 4.33
CA GLY A 42 6.25 -15.48 5.54
C GLY A 42 4.88 -14.92 5.18
N THR A 43 3.82 -15.59 5.59
CA THR A 43 2.47 -15.06 5.66
C THR A 43 2.47 -13.77 6.50
N PRO A 44 2.05 -12.60 5.98
CA PRO A 44 1.73 -11.51 6.87
C PRO A 44 0.42 -11.85 7.58
N ALA A 45 0.48 -11.99 8.90
CA ALA A 45 -0.70 -12.10 9.77
C ALA A 45 -1.52 -10.79 9.72
N PRO A 46 -2.85 -10.84 9.94
CA PRO A 46 -3.69 -9.66 9.91
C PRO A 46 -3.52 -8.88 11.23
N GLU A 47 -2.63 -7.90 11.25
CA GLU A 47 -2.56 -6.96 12.36
C GLU A 47 -3.63 -5.88 12.13
N GLY A 48 -4.84 -6.17 12.61
CA GLY A 48 -5.86 -5.15 12.81
C GLY A 48 -5.37 -4.14 13.83
N SER A 49 -5.25 -2.87 13.43
CA SER A 49 -5.06 -1.76 14.34
C SER A 49 -5.63 -0.50 13.71
N GLY A 50 -6.75 -0.06 14.29
CA GLY A 50 -7.61 1.02 13.81
C GLY A 50 -6.84 2.27 13.40
N ALA A 51 -7.20 2.76 12.21
CA ALA A 51 -6.67 3.98 11.63
C ALA A 51 -7.10 5.21 12.45
N SER A 52 -6.23 5.62 13.37
CA SER A 52 -6.22 7.01 13.86
C SER A 52 -5.59 7.88 12.76
N ALA A 53 -6.36 8.86 12.28
CA ALA A 53 -6.10 9.71 11.11
C ALA A 53 -4.85 10.63 11.17
N ASP A 54 -3.90 10.39 12.08
CA ASP A 54 -2.70 11.21 12.29
C ASP A 54 -1.37 10.47 12.13
N LYS A 55 -1.40 9.17 11.80
CA LYS A 55 -0.19 8.45 11.38
C LYS A 55 -0.06 8.64 9.87
N ARG A 56 1.13 8.98 9.36
CA ARG A 56 1.41 8.98 7.91
C ARG A 56 1.34 7.54 7.40
N ILE A 57 0.15 7.04 7.16
CA ILE A 57 -0.06 5.65 6.79
C ILE A 57 0.43 5.48 5.35
N GLY A 58 1.64 4.93 5.19
CA GLY A 58 2.19 4.62 3.87
C GLY A 58 1.45 3.49 3.18
N SER A 59 0.73 2.65 3.94
CA SER A 59 -0.12 1.57 3.42
C SER A 59 -1.14 1.07 4.42
N VAL A 60 -2.34 0.70 3.95
CA VAL A 60 -3.42 0.04 4.70
C VAL A 60 -3.78 -1.26 4.00
N TRP A 61 -4.16 -2.28 4.76
CA TRP A 61 -4.79 -3.47 4.23
C TRP A 61 -6.23 -3.54 4.72
N GLY A 62 -7.15 -3.95 3.85
CA GLY A 62 -8.53 -4.18 4.25
C GLY A 62 -9.45 -4.39 3.06
N ARG A 63 -10.75 -4.33 3.33
CA ARG A 63 -11.77 -4.46 2.30
C ARG A 63 -11.95 -3.14 1.55
N LEU A 64 -11.86 -3.20 0.22
CA LEU A 64 -12.16 -2.08 -0.66
C LEU A 64 -13.66 -1.86 -0.74
N HIS A 65 -14.07 -0.61 -0.58
CA HIS A 65 -15.44 -0.18 -0.82
C HIS A 65 -15.47 1.11 -1.64
N HIS A 66 -16.48 1.22 -2.49
CA HIS A 66 -16.78 2.44 -3.21
C HIS A 66 -17.62 3.37 -2.32
N LEU A 67 -17.14 4.60 -2.11
CA LEU A 67 -17.90 5.63 -1.39
C LEU A 67 -18.72 6.49 -2.35
N THR A 68 -18.05 7.05 -3.36
CA THR A 68 -18.63 7.89 -4.39
C THR A 68 -17.71 7.89 -5.61
N MET A 69 -18.14 8.51 -6.71
CA MET A 69 -17.41 8.50 -7.96
C MET A 69 -15.95 8.96 -7.78
N GLY A 70 -15.01 8.06 -8.10
CA GLY A 70 -13.57 8.29 -7.95
C GLY A 70 -13.03 8.32 -6.51
N ARG A 71 -13.87 8.02 -5.50
CA ARG A 71 -13.48 7.99 -4.09
C ARG A 71 -13.83 6.64 -3.44
N PHE A 72 -12.83 6.07 -2.80
CA PHE A 72 -12.87 4.71 -2.25
C PHE A 72 -12.48 4.73 -0.78
N ILE A 73 -12.74 3.64 -0.08
CA ILE A 73 -12.34 3.44 1.31
C ILE A 73 -11.75 2.05 1.50
N VAL A 74 -10.73 1.96 2.34
CA VAL A 74 -10.13 0.71 2.81
C VAL A 74 -9.85 0.85 4.30
N ASP A 75 -10.43 -0.04 5.12
CA ASP A 75 -10.28 -0.02 6.58
C ASP A 75 -10.45 1.39 7.19
N ASP A 76 -11.59 2.03 6.86
CA ASP A 76 -11.96 3.41 7.24
C ASP A 76 -11.10 4.55 6.67
N VAL A 77 -10.07 4.25 5.87
CA VAL A 77 -9.24 5.26 5.20
C VAL A 77 -9.76 5.56 3.80
N ALA A 78 -10.30 6.77 3.62
CA ALA A 78 -10.77 7.24 2.32
C ALA A 78 -9.63 7.72 1.43
N PHE A 79 -9.66 7.36 0.15
CA PHE A 79 -8.64 7.72 -0.83
C PHE A 79 -9.19 7.98 -2.22
N TYR A 80 -8.38 8.62 -3.05
CA TYR A 80 -8.62 8.82 -4.48
C TYR A 80 -7.65 8.01 -5.31
N THR A 81 -8.06 7.68 -6.52
CA THR A 81 -7.18 7.08 -7.55
C THR A 81 -6.78 8.14 -8.56
N SER A 82 -5.58 8.03 -9.11
CA SER A 82 -5.08 8.85 -10.21
C SER A 82 -4.67 7.97 -11.38
N ASN A 83 -4.25 8.59 -12.49
CA ASN A 83 -3.67 7.89 -13.63
C ASN A 83 -2.35 7.17 -13.29
N GLU A 84 -1.72 7.54 -12.17
CA GLU A 84 -0.49 6.92 -11.69
C GLU A 84 -0.76 5.74 -10.74
N THR A 85 -2.00 5.56 -10.29
CA THR A 85 -2.38 4.42 -9.44
C THR A 85 -2.17 3.12 -10.21
N VAL A 86 -1.36 2.23 -9.64
CA VAL A 86 -1.13 0.90 -10.21
C VAL A 86 -2.00 -0.13 -9.50
N LEU A 87 -2.77 -0.90 -10.26
CA LEU A 87 -3.57 -2.01 -9.74
C LEU A 87 -2.92 -3.36 -10.03
N TYR A 88 -2.83 -4.20 -9.01
CA TYR A 88 -2.51 -5.63 -9.12
C TYR A 88 -3.66 -6.48 -8.59
N VAL A 89 -4.14 -7.43 -9.39
CA VAL A 89 -5.24 -8.35 -9.07
C VAL A 89 -4.68 -9.72 -8.69
N ALA A 90 -5.25 -10.37 -7.68
CA ALA A 90 -4.71 -11.59 -7.07
C ALA A 90 -5.02 -12.88 -7.87
N GLY A 91 -5.04 -12.76 -9.20
CA GLY A 91 -5.56 -13.78 -10.12
C GLY A 91 -7.01 -13.47 -10.54
N GLY A 92 -7.45 -14.01 -11.67
CA GLY A 92 -8.77 -13.73 -12.23
C GLY A 92 -8.77 -12.63 -13.29
N LYS A 93 -9.91 -11.97 -13.48
CA LYS A 93 -10.09 -10.92 -14.50
C LYS A 93 -9.75 -9.55 -13.92
N CYS A 94 -9.02 -8.76 -14.69
CA CYS A 94 -8.86 -7.35 -14.42
C CYS A 94 -10.21 -6.62 -14.48
N PRO A 95 -10.34 -5.42 -13.88
CA PRO A 95 -11.58 -4.64 -13.90
C PRO A 95 -12.13 -4.35 -15.31
N ASN A 96 -11.26 -4.30 -16.31
CA ASN A 96 -11.61 -4.12 -17.72
C ASN A 96 -12.02 -5.42 -18.44
N GLY A 97 -12.15 -6.54 -17.73
CA GLY A 97 -12.46 -7.86 -18.27
C GLY A 97 -11.28 -8.60 -18.92
N SER A 98 -10.10 -8.00 -19.01
CA SER A 98 -8.91 -8.66 -19.54
C SER A 98 -8.38 -9.74 -18.59
N ALA A 99 -7.73 -10.77 -19.15
CA ALA A 99 -6.94 -11.71 -18.35
C ALA A 99 -5.50 -11.17 -18.21
N PRO A 100 -4.92 -11.10 -17.00
CA PRO A 100 -3.56 -10.61 -16.81
C PRO A 100 -2.53 -11.60 -17.40
N ILE A 101 -1.61 -11.11 -18.24
CA ILE A 101 -0.68 -11.91 -19.06
C ILE A 101 0.68 -12.11 -18.34
N ASN A 102 0.65 -12.48 -17.06
CA ASN A 102 1.76 -12.40 -16.10
C ASN A 102 1.96 -11.00 -15.50
N VAL A 103 2.44 -10.97 -14.25
CA VAL A 103 2.56 -9.82 -13.34
C VAL A 103 1.27 -9.15 -12.85
N SER A 104 0.09 -9.78 -12.92
CA SER A 104 -1.17 -9.36 -12.26
C SER A 104 -1.59 -7.89 -12.44
N LYS A 105 -0.90 -7.11 -13.27
CA LYS A 105 -1.06 -5.67 -13.39
C LYS A 105 -2.26 -5.40 -14.28
N CYS A 106 -3.19 -4.63 -13.77
CA CYS A 106 -4.47 -4.35 -14.41
C CYS A 106 -4.61 -2.87 -14.73
N SER A 107 -5.46 -2.59 -15.71
CA SER A 107 -5.94 -1.23 -15.96
C SER A 107 -6.91 -0.80 -14.85
N MET A 108 -6.93 0.50 -14.55
CA MET A 108 -7.94 1.13 -13.68
C MET A 108 -9.30 1.32 -14.39
N ALA A 109 -9.38 1.08 -15.70
CA ALA A 109 -10.65 1.15 -16.43
C ALA A 109 -11.63 0.10 -15.90
N GLY A 110 -12.83 0.54 -15.49
CA GLY A 110 -13.84 -0.33 -14.88
C GLY A 110 -13.62 -0.64 -13.38
N PHE A 111 -12.63 -0.01 -12.74
CA PHE A 111 -12.30 -0.26 -11.32
C PHE A 111 -13.47 -0.03 -10.35
N GLU A 112 -14.28 1.01 -10.60
CA GLU A 112 -15.43 1.31 -9.76
C GLU A 112 -16.48 0.19 -9.80
N GLU A 113 -16.82 -0.28 -11.01
CA GLU A 113 -17.77 -1.38 -11.18
C GLU A 113 -17.22 -2.69 -10.63
N TRP A 114 -15.91 -2.91 -10.80
CA TRP A 114 -15.22 -4.06 -10.23
C TRP A 114 -15.35 -4.11 -8.71
N ILE A 115 -15.06 -3.01 -7.99
CA ILE A 115 -15.27 -2.92 -6.53
C ILE A 115 -16.72 -3.17 -6.13
N LYS A 116 -17.68 -2.72 -6.94
CA LYS A 116 -19.11 -2.91 -6.68
C LYS A 116 -19.59 -4.35 -6.92
N SER A 117 -18.94 -5.06 -7.84
CA SER A 117 -19.37 -6.39 -8.29
C SER A 117 -19.18 -7.47 -7.23
N THR A 118 -18.07 -7.43 -6.48
CA THR A 118 -17.77 -8.38 -5.42
C THR A 118 -16.93 -7.73 -4.32
N PRO A 119 -16.89 -8.28 -3.09
CA PRO A 119 -15.96 -7.81 -2.07
C PRO A 119 -14.51 -8.11 -2.47
N HIS A 120 -13.66 -7.08 -2.46
CA HIS A 120 -12.21 -7.22 -2.71
C HIS A 120 -11.42 -6.85 -1.46
N ASN A 121 -10.48 -7.69 -1.06
CA ASN A 121 -9.49 -7.34 -0.04
C ASN A 121 -8.23 -6.84 -0.75
N ALA A 122 -7.63 -5.75 -0.28
CA ALA A 122 -6.44 -5.21 -0.90
C ALA A 122 -5.53 -4.50 0.09
N ILE A 123 -4.24 -4.47 -0.24
CA ILE A 123 -3.26 -3.54 0.31
C ILE A 123 -3.24 -2.30 -0.58
N VAL A 124 -3.49 -1.14 0.00
CA VAL A 124 -3.40 0.16 -0.67
C VAL A 124 -2.22 0.93 -0.13
N ARG A 125 -1.33 1.41 -0.99
CA ARG A 125 -0.25 2.33 -0.63
C ARG A 125 -0.63 3.75 -1.01
N PHE A 126 -0.27 4.70 -0.18
CA PHE A 126 -0.67 6.09 -0.33
C PHE A 126 0.52 7.03 -0.48
N HIS A 127 0.29 8.13 -1.18
CA HIS A 127 1.08 9.34 -1.09
C HIS A 127 0.11 10.52 -0.86
N GLY A 128 0.04 10.99 0.38
CA GLY A 128 -1.06 11.87 0.81
C GLY A 128 -2.39 11.12 0.80
N GLN A 129 -3.40 11.67 0.13
CA GLN A 129 -4.73 11.06 -0.01
C GLN A 129 -4.92 10.27 -1.32
N VAL A 130 -3.85 10.15 -2.12
CA VAL A 130 -3.88 9.49 -3.42
C VAL A 130 -3.26 8.10 -3.29
N ALA A 131 -3.97 7.08 -3.76
CA ALA A 131 -3.43 5.73 -3.86
C ALA A 131 -2.38 5.66 -4.98
N THR A 132 -1.17 5.19 -4.67
CA THR A 132 -0.12 4.95 -5.65
C THR A 132 -0.08 3.49 -6.10
N LEU A 133 -0.49 2.57 -5.22
CA LEU A 133 -0.57 1.15 -5.49
C LEU A 133 -1.82 0.57 -4.82
N ILE A 134 -2.55 -0.27 -5.55
CA ILE A 134 -3.61 -1.12 -5.02
C ILE A 134 -3.24 -2.54 -5.40
N ARG A 135 -3.09 -3.42 -4.42
CA ARG A 135 -2.79 -4.83 -4.63
C ARG A 135 -3.84 -5.67 -3.94
N GLU A 136 -4.69 -6.30 -4.72
CA GLU A 136 -5.65 -7.28 -4.21
C GLU A 136 -4.91 -8.44 -3.52
N THR A 137 -5.54 -8.95 -2.47
CA THR A 137 -5.09 -10.09 -1.67
C THR A 137 -6.18 -11.16 -1.68
N GLN A 138 -5.80 -12.44 -1.78
CA GLN A 138 -6.72 -13.57 -1.70
C GLN A 138 -7.30 -13.74 -0.29
#